data_AF-A0A9X2BXH1-F1
#
_entry.id   AF-A0A9X2BXH1-F1
#
_cell.length_a   1.000
_cell.length_b   1.000
_cell.length_c   1.000
_cell.angle_alpha   90.00
_cell.angle_beta   90.00
_cell.angle_gamma   90.00
#
_symmetry.space_group_name_H-M   'P 1'
#
loop_
_entity.id
_entity.type
_entity.pdbx_description
1 polymer ?
#
loop_
_entity_poly.entity_id
_entity_poly.type
_entity_poly.pdbx_seq_one_letter_code
_entity_poly.pdbx_strand_id
1 'polypeptide(L)'
;MAAPLVNRPTLQDMRQMPVSALLSAPPEHLALLQEEARAALEASKRLQDWIEGVIAARYQQRAIATRAEAGKDTGTVRFEDSAVTVVADLPKKVEWDQAQLTALVERIRQGGEDPGEYVEVSLKVSERAYAAWPERIRTAFEPARTVRTGRQTFRLTLNAETA
;
A
#
# COMPACT_ATOMS: atom_id res chain seq x y z
N MET A 1 38.52 -26.34 14.86
CA MET A 1 37.64 -25.65 15.81
C MET A 1 36.27 -25.55 15.17
N ALA A 2 35.28 -26.26 15.71
CA ALA A 2 33.92 -26.23 15.18
C ALA A 2 33.27 -24.90 15.59
N ALA A 3 32.74 -24.15 14.62
CA ALA A 3 31.92 -22.97 14.89
C ALA A 3 30.76 -23.37 15.81
N PRO A 4 30.45 -22.60 16.87
CA PRO A 4 29.33 -22.92 17.73
C PRO A 4 28.06 -22.94 16.86
N LEU A 5 27.29 -24.02 16.97
CA LEU A 5 25.96 -24.13 16.39
C LEU A 5 25.10 -23.04 17.03
N VAL A 6 25.15 -21.83 16.48
CA VAL A 6 24.19 -20.78 16.78
C VAL A 6 22.86 -21.36 16.35
N ASN A 7 22.07 -21.80 17.33
CA ASN A 7 20.75 -22.36 17.10
C ASN A 7 19.85 -21.20 16.68
N ARG A 8 19.98 -20.79 15.41
CA ARG A 8 19.28 -19.66 14.81
C ARG A 8 17.80 -20.03 14.74
N PRO A 9 16.91 -19.36 15.49
CA PRO A 9 15.49 -19.61 15.35
C PRO A 9 15.04 -19.20 13.94
N THR A 10 14.30 -20.08 13.28
CA THR A 10 13.68 -19.80 11.96
C THR A 10 12.24 -19.33 12.13
N LEU A 11 11.64 -18.77 11.08
CA LEU A 11 10.20 -18.47 11.09
C LEU A 11 9.32 -19.71 11.33
N GLN A 12 9.79 -20.90 10.94
CA GLN A 12 9.07 -22.14 11.15
C GLN A 12 9.04 -22.51 12.64
N ASP A 13 10.17 -22.35 13.33
CA ASP A 13 10.29 -22.63 14.76
C ASP A 13 9.44 -21.66 15.60
N MET A 14 9.35 -20.38 15.18
CA MET A 14 8.52 -19.37 15.86
C MET A 14 7.06 -19.81 16.02
N ARG A 15 6.49 -20.55 15.05
CA ARG A 15 5.07 -20.96 15.10
C ARG A 15 4.76 -21.92 16.24
N GLN A 16 5.77 -22.60 16.77
CA GLN A 16 5.65 -23.58 17.83
C GLN A 16 6.24 -23.08 19.15
N MET A 17 6.90 -21.91 19.16
CA MET A 17 7.51 -21.34 20.35
C MET A 17 6.49 -20.55 21.20
N PRO A 18 6.53 -20.69 22.54
CA PRO A 18 5.74 -19.82 23.40
C PRO A 18 6.26 -18.38 23.35
N VAL A 19 5.35 -17.41 23.47
CA VAL A 19 5.69 -15.98 23.45
C VAL A 19 6.73 -15.62 24.51
N SER A 20 6.72 -16.26 25.68
CA SER A 20 7.70 -16.05 26.75
C SER A 20 9.14 -16.40 26.34
N ALA A 21 9.33 -17.40 25.48
CA ALA A 21 10.63 -17.76 24.95
C ALA A 21 11.14 -16.70 23.96
N LEU A 22 10.24 -16.13 23.15
CA LEU A 22 10.58 -15.04 22.22
C LEU A 22 10.92 -13.74 22.97
N LEU A 23 10.21 -13.44 24.07
CA LEU A 23 10.50 -12.27 24.90
C LEU A 23 11.87 -12.37 25.58
N SER A 24 12.30 -13.59 25.90
CA SER A 24 13.63 -13.87 26.50
C SER A 24 14.71 -14.09 25.45
N ALA A 25 14.37 -14.04 24.16
CA ALA A 25 15.32 -14.29 23.09
C ALA A 25 16.35 -13.16 23.00
N PRO A 26 17.61 -13.47 22.67
CA PRO A 26 18.61 -12.44 22.40
C PRO A 26 18.16 -11.47 21.29
N PRO A 27 18.46 -10.15 21.40
CA PRO A 27 18.06 -9.15 20.41
C PRO A 27 18.51 -9.48 18.98
N GLU A 28 19.67 -10.12 18.82
CA GLU A 28 20.19 -10.59 17.53
C GLU A 28 19.28 -11.64 16.89
N HIS A 29 18.69 -12.54 17.68
CA HIS A 29 17.72 -13.52 17.17
C HIS A 29 16.43 -12.83 16.74
N LEU A 30 15.96 -11.85 17.52
CA LEU A 30 14.79 -11.04 17.14
C LEU A 30 15.04 -10.22 15.86
N ALA A 31 16.27 -9.73 15.66
CA ALA A 31 16.66 -9.02 14.44
C ALA A 31 16.61 -9.93 13.21
N LEU A 32 17.20 -11.13 13.31
CA LEU A 32 17.20 -12.13 12.24
C LEU A 32 15.79 -12.60 11.91
N LEU A 33 14.96 -12.88 12.92
CA LEU A 33 13.55 -13.25 12.73
C LEU A 33 12.75 -12.13 12.06
N GLN A 34 12.98 -10.87 12.45
CA GLN A 34 12.32 -9.71 11.83
C GLN A 34 12.71 -9.57 10.35
N GLU A 35 13.99 -9.74 10.02
CA GLU A 35 14.48 -9.68 8.64
C GLU A 35 13.89 -10.81 7.79
N GLU A 36 13.95 -12.04 8.29
CA GLU A 36 13.43 -13.23 7.62
C GLU A 36 11.91 -13.09 7.36
N ALA A 37 11.14 -12.61 8.35
CA ALA A 37 9.70 -12.37 8.22
C ALA A 37 9.39 -11.37 7.10
N ARG A 38 10.15 -10.27 7.01
CA ARG A 38 9.98 -9.27 5.95
C ARG A 38 10.36 -9.86 4.59
N ALA A 39 11.47 -10.56 4.49
CA ALA A 39 11.90 -11.19 3.23
C ALA A 39 10.88 -12.22 2.74
N ALA A 40 10.34 -13.03 3.64
CA ALA A 40 9.29 -14.01 3.33
C ALA A 40 8.01 -13.32 2.83
N LEU A 41 7.55 -12.25 3.49
CA LEU A 41 6.39 -11.48 3.06
C LEU A 41 6.56 -10.92 1.65
N GLU A 42 7.71 -10.28 1.38
CA GLU A 42 8.02 -9.71 0.07
C GLU A 42 8.11 -10.80 -1.01
N ALA A 43 8.69 -11.96 -0.70
CA ALA A 43 8.74 -13.09 -1.62
C ALA A 43 7.35 -13.65 -1.93
N SER A 44 6.50 -13.81 -0.90
CA SER A 44 5.10 -14.23 -1.08
C SER A 44 4.31 -13.23 -1.91
N LYS A 45 4.49 -11.92 -1.68
CA LYS A 45 3.81 -10.89 -2.47
C LYS A 45 4.23 -10.92 -3.94
N ARG A 46 5.54 -11.02 -4.23
CA ARG A 46 6.03 -11.18 -5.60
C ARG A 46 5.46 -12.42 -6.30
N LEU A 47 5.38 -13.55 -5.59
CA LEU A 47 4.81 -14.77 -6.15
C LEU A 47 3.31 -14.63 -6.42
N GLN A 48 2.57 -14.02 -5.50
CA GLN A 48 1.16 -13.71 -5.68
C GLN A 48 0.94 -12.83 -6.91
N ASP A 49 1.67 -11.72 -7.02
CA ASP A 49 1.56 -10.79 -8.15
C ASP A 49 1.89 -11.47 -9.48
N TRP A 50 2.87 -12.38 -9.49
CA TRP A 50 3.21 -13.18 -10.66
C TRP A 50 2.07 -14.12 -11.07
N ILE A 51 1.47 -14.85 -10.12
CA ILE A 51 0.32 -15.74 -10.38
C ILE A 51 -0.88 -14.94 -10.88
N GLU A 52 -1.21 -13.81 -10.23
CA GLU A 52 -2.29 -12.92 -10.65
C GLU A 52 -2.05 -12.37 -12.06
N GLY A 53 -0.82 -12.00 -12.40
CA GLY A 53 -0.44 -11.58 -13.75
C GLY A 53 -0.63 -12.68 -14.80
N VAL A 54 -0.27 -13.93 -14.48
CA VAL A 54 -0.50 -15.09 -15.37
C VAL A 54 -2.00 -15.35 -15.55
N ILE A 55 -2.80 -15.29 -14.47
CA ILE A 55 -4.26 -15.44 -14.53
C ILE A 55 -4.87 -14.35 -15.41
N ALA A 56 -4.46 -13.10 -15.23
CA ALA A 56 -4.91 -11.97 -16.05
C ALA A 56 -4.57 -12.20 -17.53
N ALA A 57 -3.32 -12.56 -17.86
CA ALA A 57 -2.90 -12.84 -19.22
C ALA A 57 -3.71 -13.98 -19.87
N ARG A 58 -4.07 -15.02 -19.10
CA ARG A 58 -4.88 -16.15 -19.58
C ARG A 58 -6.32 -15.75 -19.89
N TYR A 59 -6.96 -14.94 -19.04
CA TYR A 59 -8.40 -14.70 -19.10
C TYR A 59 -8.83 -13.34 -19.65
N GLN A 60 -7.91 -12.39 -19.80
CA GLN A 60 -8.24 -11.02 -20.22
C GLN A 60 -8.98 -10.96 -21.56
N GLN A 61 -8.49 -11.68 -22.58
CA GLN A 61 -9.13 -11.66 -23.91
C GLN A 61 -10.52 -12.28 -23.89
N ARG A 62 -10.69 -13.40 -23.17
CA ARG A 62 -12.00 -14.05 -23.00
C ARG A 62 -12.97 -13.15 -22.24
N ALA A 63 -12.50 -12.48 -21.18
CA ALA A 63 -13.31 -11.51 -20.44
C ALA A 63 -13.72 -10.30 -21.28
N ILE A 64 -12.86 -9.82 -22.20
CA ILE A 64 -13.20 -8.76 -23.16
C ILE A 64 -14.30 -9.24 -24.12
N ALA A 65 -14.12 -10.42 -24.73
CA ALA A 65 -15.10 -10.99 -25.65
C ALA A 65 -16.47 -11.20 -24.99
N THR A 66 -16.50 -11.83 -23.81
CA THR A 66 -17.74 -12.04 -23.04
C THR A 66 -18.41 -10.73 -22.64
N ARG A 67 -17.64 -9.68 -22.33
CA ARG A 67 -18.19 -8.34 -22.07
C ARG A 67 -18.81 -7.73 -23.33
N ALA A 68 -18.12 -7.81 -24.46
CA ALA A 68 -18.60 -7.30 -25.75
C ALA A 68 -19.88 -8.02 -26.21
N GLU A 69 -19.95 -9.35 -26.07
CA GLU A 69 -21.15 -10.15 -26.35
C GLU A 69 -22.34 -9.75 -25.47
N ALA A 70 -22.08 -9.37 -24.22
CA ALA A 70 -23.08 -8.85 -23.30
C ALA A 70 -23.44 -7.37 -23.54
N GLY A 71 -22.83 -6.72 -24.54
CA GLY A 71 -23.03 -5.29 -24.83
C GLY A 71 -22.50 -4.36 -23.74
N LYS A 72 -21.45 -4.78 -23.00
CA LYS A 72 -20.88 -4.03 -21.88
C LYS A 72 -19.43 -3.66 -22.14
N ASP A 73 -19.07 -2.40 -21.88
CA ASP A 73 -17.66 -1.97 -21.87
C ASP A 73 -16.99 -2.23 -20.51
N THR A 74 -17.75 -2.09 -19.42
CA THR A 74 -17.34 -2.27 -18.01
C THR A 74 -18.29 -3.19 -17.26
N GLY A 75 -17.90 -3.59 -16.06
CA GLY A 75 -18.68 -4.41 -15.14
C GLY A 75 -18.17 -5.84 -15.04
N THR A 76 -18.88 -6.66 -14.27
CA THR A 76 -18.51 -8.04 -14.00
C THR A 76 -19.07 -8.98 -15.07
N VAL A 77 -18.23 -9.90 -15.55
CA VAL A 77 -18.66 -11.07 -16.33
C VAL A 77 -18.22 -12.36 -15.65
N ARG A 78 -19.00 -13.42 -15.86
CA ARG A 78 -18.73 -14.76 -15.33
C ARG A 78 -18.79 -15.76 -16.46
N PHE A 79 -17.80 -16.66 -16.52
CA PHE A 79 -17.77 -17.77 -17.46
C PHE A 79 -17.06 -18.99 -16.86
N GLU A 80 -17.38 -20.18 -17.36
CA GLU A 80 -16.78 -21.44 -16.90
C GLU A 80 -15.57 -21.83 -17.77
N ASP A 81 -14.50 -22.29 -17.14
CA ASP A 81 -13.36 -22.95 -17.75
C ASP A 81 -13.11 -24.26 -17.01
N SER A 82 -13.62 -25.36 -17.56
CA SER A 82 -13.55 -26.69 -16.96
C SER A 82 -14.18 -26.72 -15.56
N ALA A 83 -13.42 -27.02 -14.51
CA ALA A 83 -13.87 -27.04 -13.12
C ALA A 83 -13.82 -25.66 -12.42
N VAL A 84 -13.48 -24.59 -13.15
CA VAL A 84 -13.26 -23.25 -12.59
C VAL A 84 -14.30 -22.26 -13.10
N THR A 85 -14.98 -21.57 -12.18
CA THR A 85 -15.76 -20.37 -12.51
C THR A 85 -14.84 -19.16 -12.47
N VAL A 86 -14.67 -18.50 -13.62
CA VAL A 86 -13.91 -17.25 -13.73
C VAL A 86 -14.85 -16.08 -13.59
N VAL A 87 -14.56 -15.18 -12.65
CA VAL A 87 -15.26 -13.92 -12.47
C VAL A 87 -14.29 -12.79 -12.79
N ALA A 88 -14.52 -12.11 -13.90
CA ALA A 88 -13.71 -10.97 -14.32
C ALA A 88 -14.49 -9.69 -14.05
N ASP A 89 -14.04 -8.93 -13.05
CA ASP A 89 -14.58 -7.62 -12.72
C ASP A 89 -13.77 -6.52 -13.39
N LEU A 90 -14.43 -5.66 -14.16
CA LEU A 90 -13.82 -4.44 -14.70
C LEU A 90 -14.61 -3.22 -14.21
N PRO A 91 -14.26 -2.63 -13.05
CA PRO A 91 -14.99 -1.50 -12.53
C PRO A 91 -14.81 -0.27 -13.42
N LYS A 92 -15.84 0.57 -13.50
CA LYS A 92 -15.73 1.87 -14.15
C LYS A 92 -14.82 2.77 -13.30
N LYS A 93 -13.71 3.23 -13.87
CA LYS A 93 -12.85 4.24 -13.25
C LYS A 93 -13.18 5.61 -13.83
N VAL A 94 -13.58 6.55 -12.97
CA VAL A 94 -13.74 7.96 -13.35
C VAL A 94 -12.50 8.69 -12.87
N GLU A 95 -11.78 9.28 -13.81
CA GLU A 95 -10.66 10.18 -13.52
C GLU A 95 -11.07 11.59 -13.89
N TRP A 96 -10.82 12.53 -12.97
CA TRP A 96 -11.14 13.94 -13.18
C TRP A 96 -9.87 14.72 -13.44
N ASP A 97 -9.87 15.50 -14.52
CA ASP A 97 -8.83 16.48 -14.80
C ASP A 97 -8.87 17.59 -13.72
N GLN A 98 -7.87 17.60 -12.85
CA GLN A 98 -7.80 18.53 -11.73
C GLN A 98 -7.64 19.98 -12.17
N ALA A 99 -7.00 20.24 -13.30
CA ALA A 99 -6.87 21.59 -13.82
C ALA A 99 -8.24 22.11 -14.29
N GLN A 100 -9.01 21.27 -14.97
CA GLN A 100 -10.37 21.62 -15.38
C GLN A 100 -11.31 21.75 -14.17
N LEU A 101 -11.24 20.87 -13.18
CA LEU A 101 -12.02 21.01 -11.94
C LEU A 101 -11.69 22.31 -11.21
N THR A 102 -10.42 22.69 -11.12
CA THR A 102 -10.01 23.96 -10.49
C THR A 102 -10.60 25.14 -11.25
N ALA A 103 -10.54 25.13 -12.59
CA ALA A 103 -11.13 26.19 -13.41
C ALA A 103 -12.66 26.27 -13.27
N LEU A 104 -13.34 25.13 -13.11
CA LEU A 104 -14.78 25.08 -12.87
C LEU A 104 -15.14 25.65 -11.49
N VAL A 105 -14.39 25.31 -10.44
CA VAL A 105 -14.58 25.85 -9.09
C VAL A 105 -14.45 27.38 -9.08
N GLU A 106 -13.44 27.92 -9.76
CA GLU A 106 -13.29 29.38 -9.87
C GLU A 106 -14.43 30.02 -10.65
N ARG A 107 -14.94 29.37 -11.70
CA ARG A 107 -16.08 29.88 -12.47
C ARG A 107 -17.36 29.92 -11.63
N ILE A 108 -17.64 28.86 -10.86
CA ILE A 108 -18.79 28.81 -9.93
C ILE A 108 -18.71 29.98 -8.95
N ARG A 109 -17.53 30.19 -8.35
CA ARG A 109 -17.30 31.31 -7.42
C ARG A 109 -17.51 32.68 -8.07
N GLN A 110 -17.03 32.88 -9.31
CA GLN A 110 -17.24 34.12 -10.07
C GLN A 110 -18.71 34.34 -10.45
N GLY A 111 -19.47 33.25 -10.61
CA GLY A 111 -20.92 33.28 -10.83
C GLY A 111 -21.74 33.63 -9.58
N GLY A 112 -21.10 33.73 -8.40
CA GLY A 112 -21.76 34.04 -7.13
C GLY A 112 -22.36 32.83 -6.41
N GLU A 113 -22.13 31.62 -6.91
CA GLU A 113 -22.53 30.36 -6.28
C GLU A 113 -21.40 29.83 -5.37
N ASP A 114 -21.76 29.02 -4.37
CA ASP A 114 -20.78 28.36 -3.49
C ASP A 114 -20.30 27.04 -4.11
N PRO A 115 -19.00 26.90 -4.48
CA PRO A 115 -18.48 25.62 -4.98
C PRO A 115 -18.60 24.46 -4.00
N GLY A 116 -18.71 24.72 -2.69
CA GLY A 116 -18.85 23.68 -1.65
C GLY A 116 -20.11 22.83 -1.79
N GLU A 117 -21.13 23.30 -2.51
CA GLU A 117 -22.34 22.51 -2.81
C GLU A 117 -22.11 21.43 -3.87
N TYR A 118 -21.04 21.56 -4.66
CA TYR A 118 -20.77 20.70 -5.82
C TYR A 118 -19.50 19.87 -5.67
N VAL A 119 -18.52 20.36 -4.91
CA VAL A 119 -17.22 19.71 -4.73
C VAL A 119 -16.76 19.71 -3.28
N GLU A 120 -16.21 18.58 -2.85
CA GLU A 120 -15.44 18.51 -1.61
C GLU A 120 -13.99 18.95 -1.89
N VAL A 121 -13.54 20.01 -1.22
CA VAL A 121 -12.17 20.51 -1.35
C VAL A 121 -11.36 20.08 -0.13
N SER A 122 -10.37 19.21 -0.37
CA SER A 122 -9.39 18.82 0.64
C SER A 122 -8.03 19.49 0.35
N LEU A 123 -7.56 20.32 1.27
CA LEU A 123 -6.23 20.91 1.21
C LEU A 123 -5.22 19.97 1.90
N LYS A 124 -4.21 19.54 1.15
CA LYS A 124 -3.14 18.68 1.66
C LYS A 124 -1.81 19.40 1.61
N VAL A 125 -1.17 19.52 2.76
CA VAL A 125 0.19 20.02 2.88
C VAL A 125 1.09 18.84 3.22
N SER A 126 2.06 18.54 2.36
CA SER A 126 3.09 17.55 2.70
C SER A 126 4.05 18.14 3.73
N GLU A 127 4.38 17.38 4.77
CA GLU A 127 5.31 17.84 5.83
C GLU A 127 6.70 18.17 5.26
N ARG A 128 7.13 17.44 4.22
CA ARG A 128 8.37 17.72 3.51
C ARG A 128 8.35 19.09 2.82
N ALA A 129 7.25 19.45 2.15
CA ALA A 129 7.12 20.76 1.53
C ALA A 129 7.05 21.85 2.61
N TYR A 130 6.26 21.65 3.66
CA TYR A 130 6.16 22.55 4.81
C TYR A 130 7.54 22.90 5.40
N ALA A 131 8.38 21.89 5.62
CA ALA A 131 9.73 22.07 6.14
C ALA A 131 10.67 22.84 5.20
N ALA A 132 10.42 22.79 3.89
CA ALA A 132 11.21 23.48 2.87
C ALA A 132 10.72 24.91 2.55
N TRP A 133 9.60 25.34 3.14
CA TRP A 133 9.04 26.68 2.90
C TRP A 133 9.85 27.78 3.59
N PRO A 134 9.82 29.01 3.04
CA PRO A 134 10.32 30.19 3.75
C PRO A 134 9.58 30.40 5.08
N GLU A 135 10.29 30.89 6.10
CA GLU A 135 9.77 31.08 7.46
C GLU A 135 8.40 31.77 7.48
N ARG A 136 8.26 32.86 6.73
CA ARG A 136 7.03 33.67 6.68
C ARG A 136 5.78 32.86 6.33
N ILE A 137 5.90 31.90 5.41
CA ILE A 137 4.77 31.08 4.95
C ILE A 137 4.52 29.96 5.95
N ARG A 138 5.60 29.37 6.48
CA ARG A 138 5.54 28.33 7.50
C ARG A 138 4.80 28.82 8.75
N THR A 139 5.16 29.99 9.28
CA THR A 139 4.51 30.60 10.45
C THR A 139 3.01 30.81 10.26
N ALA A 140 2.57 31.17 9.04
CA ALA A 140 1.14 31.37 8.75
C ALA A 140 0.32 30.08 8.81
N PHE A 141 0.94 28.92 8.56
CA PHE A 141 0.29 27.61 8.55
C PHE A 141 0.40 26.86 9.89
N GLU A 142 1.28 27.28 10.80
CA GLU A 142 1.49 26.61 12.09
C GLU A 142 0.19 26.49 12.93
N PRO A 143 -0.72 27.50 13.01
CA PRO A 143 -1.96 27.35 13.77
C PRO A 143 -2.90 26.25 13.23
N ALA A 144 -2.81 25.93 11.94
CA ALA A 144 -3.59 24.86 11.32
C ALA A 144 -2.90 23.48 11.45
N ARG A 145 -1.65 23.43 11.96
CA ARG A 145 -0.86 22.22 12.07
C ARG A 145 -1.04 21.58 13.44
N THR A 146 -1.55 20.35 13.47
CA THR A 146 -1.62 19.53 14.68
C THR A 146 -0.65 18.37 14.58
N VAL A 147 0.33 18.32 15.48
CA VAL A 147 1.26 17.18 15.59
C VAL A 147 0.73 16.21 16.64
N ARG A 148 0.53 14.95 16.23
CA ARG A 148 0.20 13.85 17.14
C ARG A 148 1.30 12.81 17.09
N THR A 149 1.53 12.12 18.21
CA THR A 149 2.46 10.99 18.23
C THR A 149 1.91 9.84 17.38
N GLY A 150 2.70 9.38 16.42
CA GLY A 150 2.38 8.19 15.63
C GLY A 150 2.63 6.89 16.41
N ARG A 151 2.27 5.77 15.79
CA ARG A 151 2.60 4.43 16.30
C ARG A 151 4.12 4.25 16.33
N GLN A 152 4.67 3.85 17.48
CA GLN A 152 6.08 3.43 17.56
C GLN A 152 6.30 2.17 16.72
N THR A 153 7.33 2.19 15.88
CA THR A 153 7.75 1.02 15.09
C THR A 153 9.18 0.67 15.46
N PHE A 154 9.50 -0.63 15.48
CA PHE A 154 10.82 -1.13 15.82
C PHE A 154 11.45 -1.76 14.58
N ARG A 155 12.65 -1.30 14.24
CA ARG A 155 13.52 -1.92 13.23
C ARG A 155 14.80 -2.35 13.93
N LEU A 156 15.09 -3.64 13.89
CA LEU A 156 16.30 -4.20 14.46
C LEU A 156 17.30 -4.42 13.32
N THR A 157 18.57 -4.07 13.55
CA THR A 157 19.69 -4.28 12.63
C THR A 157 20.87 -4.80 13.43
N LEU A 158 21.57 -5.81 12.92
CA LEU A 158 22.81 -6.27 13.53
C LEU A 158 23.88 -5.19 13.34
N ASN A 159 24.64 -4.91 14.40
CA ASN A 159 25.80 -4.02 14.29
C ASN A 159 26.86 -4.72 13.44
N ALA A 160 27.40 -4.03 12.42
CA ALA A 160 28.61 -4.51 11.77
C ALA A 160 29.75 -4.45 12.80
N GLU A 161 30.36 -5.59 13.10
CA GLU A 161 31.54 -5.65 13.95
C GLU A 161 32.64 -4.83 13.26
N THR A 162 33.12 -3.78 13.93
CA THR A 162 34.30 -3.06 13.48
C THR A 162 35.47 -4.00 13.72
N ALA A 163 36.00 -4.56 12.63
CA ALA A 163 37.16 -5.44 12.62
C ALA A 163 38.41 -4.76 13.22
#